data_AF-A0A943P2P9-F1
#
_entry.id   AF-A0A943P2P9-F1
#
_cell.length_a   1.000
_cell.length_b   1.000
_cell.length_c   1.000
_cell.angle_alpha   90.00
_cell.angle_beta   90.00
_cell.angle_gamma   90.00
#
_symmetry.space_group_name_H-M   'P 1'
#
loop_
_entity.id
_entity.type
_entity.pdbx_description
1 polymer ?
#
loop_
_entity_poly.entity_id
_entity_poly.type
_entity_poly.pdbx_seq_one_letter_code
_entity_poly.pdbx_strand_id
1 'polypeptide(L)'
;MKKIVSTLLLFALVFSFIPKEIKAEEKQVISYEEYANALVEKFAEYGRVLEVQPQNEEFVYTKDLLDEELRKAEIYLATPITFSVVEKNISKDKSIMHPKSMIGTESFYDEVAVIFGNAPMPEAVATVGVTATLTLDYQTDCIVSGGSPSCVIMGGVAIDDYFELLSYKTRISNASATSKNRNIMYTIKGRFKLDYSAVGVTAWQKVDKEFIVGFNPF
;
A
#
# COMPACT_ATOMS: atom_id res chain seq x y z
N MET A 1 -33.70 -54.78 -39.59
CA MET A 1 -33.38 -53.51 -38.90
C MET A 1 -32.08 -53.50 -38.09
N LYS A 2 -31.60 -54.61 -37.49
CA LYS A 2 -30.36 -54.61 -36.68
C LYS A 2 -29.05 -54.35 -37.46
N LYS A 3 -28.99 -54.66 -38.77
CA LYS A 3 -27.77 -54.46 -39.59
C LYS A 3 -27.54 -53.00 -40.02
N ILE A 4 -28.61 -52.22 -40.20
CA ILE A 4 -28.52 -50.81 -40.65
C ILE A 4 -28.03 -49.91 -39.50
N VAL A 5 -28.48 -50.19 -38.26
CA VAL A 5 -28.04 -49.46 -37.06
C VAL A 5 -26.55 -49.66 -36.78
N SER A 6 -26.02 -50.86 -37.06
CA SER A 6 -24.60 -51.19 -36.84
C SER A 6 -23.67 -50.43 -37.80
N THR A 7 -24.07 -50.25 -39.06
CA THR A 7 -23.27 -49.52 -40.06
C THR A 7 -23.27 -48.00 -39.81
N LEU A 8 -24.37 -47.46 -39.29
CA LEU A 8 -24.50 -46.05 -38.95
C LEU A 8 -23.67 -45.67 -37.71
N LEU A 9 -23.54 -46.59 -36.74
CA LEU A 9 -22.66 -46.41 -35.58
C LEU A 9 -21.18 -46.44 -35.96
N LEU A 10 -20.78 -47.27 -36.92
CA LEU A 10 -19.40 -47.34 -37.39
C LEU A 10 -18.99 -46.04 -38.12
N PHE A 11 -19.90 -45.44 -38.88
CA PHE A 11 -19.64 -44.14 -39.54
C PHE A 11 -19.55 -42.98 -38.53
N ALA A 12 -20.36 -43.00 -37.46
CA ALA A 12 -20.28 -41.99 -36.41
C ALA A 12 -18.94 -42.06 -35.63
N LEU A 13 -18.40 -43.27 -35.45
CA LEU A 13 -17.12 -43.50 -34.76
C LEU A 13 -15.91 -43.06 -35.59
N VAL A 14 -15.95 -43.21 -36.93
CA VAL A 14 -14.86 -42.76 -37.81
C VAL A 14 -14.81 -41.22 -37.90
N PHE A 15 -15.95 -40.53 -37.82
CA PHE A 15 -15.99 -39.07 -37.75
C PHE A 15 -15.58 -38.48 -36.39
N SER A 16 -15.47 -39.30 -35.32
CA SER A 16 -14.97 -38.83 -34.02
C SER A 16 -13.44 -38.76 -33.95
N PHE A 17 -12.75 -39.28 -34.96
CA PHE A 17 -11.28 -39.24 -35.10
C PHE A 17 -10.84 -38.32 -36.23
N ILE A 18 -11.54 -37.20 -36.46
CA ILE A 18 -10.89 -36.08 -37.15
C ILE A 18 -9.84 -35.56 -36.15
N PRO A 19 -8.53 -35.66 -36.44
CA PRO A 19 -7.55 -34.94 -35.66
C PRO A 19 -7.94 -33.47 -35.77
N LYS A 20 -8.49 -32.89 -34.69
CA LYS A 20 -8.40 -31.45 -34.51
C LYS A 20 -6.90 -31.20 -34.54
N GLU A 21 -6.42 -30.54 -35.58
CA GLU A 21 -5.17 -29.80 -35.48
C GLU A 21 -5.33 -28.92 -34.25
N ILE A 22 -4.77 -29.36 -33.12
CA ILE A 22 -4.41 -28.46 -32.05
C ILE A 22 -3.28 -27.67 -32.71
N LYS A 23 -3.65 -26.60 -33.44
CA LYS A 23 -2.70 -25.57 -33.75
C LYS A 23 -2.17 -25.15 -32.39
N ALA A 24 -0.93 -25.52 -32.09
CA ALA A 24 -0.21 -24.92 -31.00
C ALA A 24 -0.35 -23.42 -31.26
N GLU A 25 -1.07 -22.73 -30.40
CA GLU A 25 -1.24 -21.29 -30.47
C GLU A 25 0.18 -20.73 -30.41
N GLU A 26 0.69 -20.29 -31.55
CA GLU A 26 2.06 -19.86 -31.69
C GLU A 26 2.15 -18.56 -30.90
N LYS A 27 2.54 -18.67 -29.63
CA LYS A 27 2.64 -17.53 -28.73
C LYS A 27 3.54 -16.50 -29.39
N GLN A 28 2.96 -15.37 -29.78
CA GLN A 28 3.71 -14.31 -30.40
C GLN A 28 4.70 -13.77 -29.36
N VAL A 29 5.98 -14.08 -29.54
CA VAL A 29 7.07 -13.58 -28.70
C VAL A 29 7.27 -12.10 -29.03
N ILE A 30 7.37 -11.27 -28.00
CA ILE A 30 7.65 -9.84 -28.10
C ILE A 30 8.95 -9.51 -27.38
N SER A 31 9.54 -8.36 -27.69
CA SER A 31 10.71 -7.88 -26.95
C SER A 31 10.34 -7.41 -25.54
N TYR A 32 11.32 -7.42 -24.63
CA TYR A 32 11.14 -6.81 -23.31
C TYR A 32 10.79 -5.32 -23.42
N GLU A 33 11.41 -4.61 -24.36
CA GLU A 33 11.17 -3.18 -24.59
C GLU A 33 9.74 -2.91 -25.05
N GLU A 34 9.19 -3.74 -25.93
CA GLU A 34 7.79 -3.66 -26.36
C GLU A 34 6.83 -3.91 -25.18
N TYR A 35 7.10 -4.94 -24.38
CA TYR A 35 6.35 -5.25 -23.18
C TYR A 35 6.38 -4.10 -22.15
N ALA A 36 7.57 -3.57 -21.87
CA ALA A 36 7.78 -2.52 -20.88
C ALA A 36 7.14 -1.20 -21.32
N ASN A 37 7.34 -0.78 -22.57
CA ASN A 37 6.81 0.47 -23.08
C ASN A 37 5.27 0.50 -23.06
N ALA A 38 4.63 -0.58 -23.49
CA ALA A 38 3.16 -0.65 -23.50
C ALA A 38 2.56 -0.53 -22.08
N LEU A 39 3.19 -1.15 -21.08
CA LEU A 39 2.75 -1.01 -19.69
C LEU A 39 3.05 0.40 -19.14
N VAL A 40 4.22 0.98 -19.44
CA VAL A 40 4.60 2.31 -18.97
C VAL A 40 3.63 3.36 -19.51
N GLU A 41 3.31 3.30 -20.80
CA GLU A 41 2.30 4.17 -21.41
C GLU A 41 0.95 4.00 -20.71
N LYS A 42 0.53 2.75 -20.46
CA LYS A 42 -0.75 2.49 -19.82
C LYS A 42 -0.85 3.06 -18.41
N PHE A 43 0.19 2.96 -17.60
CA PHE A 43 0.20 3.56 -16.26
C PHE A 43 0.29 5.09 -16.30
N ALA A 44 1.02 5.63 -17.27
CA ALA A 44 1.15 7.07 -17.48
C ALA A 44 -0.20 7.73 -17.86
N GLU A 45 -1.08 7.05 -18.61
CA GLU A 45 -2.46 7.50 -18.91
C GLU A 45 -3.26 7.85 -17.64
N TYR A 46 -2.97 7.19 -16.51
CA TYR A 46 -3.64 7.39 -15.22
C TYR A 46 -2.80 8.23 -14.24
N GLY A 47 -1.74 8.87 -14.74
CA GLY A 47 -0.83 9.69 -13.94
C GLY A 47 0.00 8.89 -12.92
N ARG A 48 0.22 7.59 -13.17
CA ARG A 48 1.01 6.71 -12.30
C ARG A 48 2.39 6.47 -12.90
N VAL A 49 3.36 6.16 -12.05
CA VAL A 49 4.73 5.84 -12.47
C VAL A 49 4.90 4.33 -12.45
N LEU A 50 5.41 3.79 -13.54
CA LEU A 50 5.73 2.37 -13.65
C LEU A 50 7.22 2.18 -13.85
N GLU A 51 7.81 1.30 -13.04
CA GLU A 51 9.14 0.76 -13.28
C GLU A 51 9.00 -0.71 -13.70
N VAL A 52 9.62 -1.05 -14.82
CA VAL A 52 9.63 -2.42 -15.32
C VAL A 52 11.04 -2.94 -15.16
N GLN A 53 11.18 -4.16 -14.64
CA GLN A 53 12.46 -4.83 -14.51
C GLN A 53 12.40 -6.11 -15.34
N PRO A 54 13.42 -6.39 -16.17
CA PRO A 54 13.46 -7.64 -16.90
C PRO A 54 13.52 -8.79 -15.89
N GLN A 55 12.79 -9.86 -16.21
CA GLN A 55 12.96 -11.13 -15.53
C GLN A 55 14.33 -11.73 -15.91
N ASN A 56 14.63 -12.93 -15.39
CA ASN A 56 15.83 -13.64 -15.80
C ASN A 56 15.90 -13.80 -17.32
N GLU A 57 17.11 -14.04 -17.85
CA GLU A 57 17.35 -14.14 -19.30
C GLU A 57 16.58 -15.29 -19.97
N GLU A 58 16.04 -16.23 -19.20
CA GLU A 58 15.24 -17.36 -19.66
C GLU A 58 13.75 -17.01 -19.82
N PHE A 59 13.31 -15.84 -19.35
CA PHE A 59 11.91 -15.46 -19.38
C PHE A 59 11.50 -14.98 -20.79
N VAL A 60 10.46 -15.62 -21.33
CA VAL A 60 9.92 -15.29 -22.65
C VAL A 60 8.72 -14.37 -22.49
N TYR A 61 8.85 -13.14 -23.01
CA TYR A 61 7.75 -12.19 -23.10
C TYR A 61 6.87 -12.54 -24.31
N THR A 62 5.56 -12.64 -24.09
CA THR A 62 4.60 -12.95 -25.15
C THR A 62 3.50 -11.90 -25.21
N LYS A 63 2.86 -11.77 -26.37
CA LYS A 63 1.74 -10.86 -26.56
C LYS A 63 0.58 -11.16 -25.61
N ASP A 64 0.27 -12.44 -25.39
CA ASP A 64 -0.76 -12.86 -24.43
C ASP A 64 -0.44 -12.42 -22.99
N LEU A 65 0.83 -12.48 -22.59
CA LEU A 65 1.26 -12.01 -21.27
C LEU A 65 1.04 -10.51 -21.17
N LEU A 66 1.47 -9.75 -22.17
CA LEU A 66 1.26 -8.31 -22.22
C LEU A 66 -0.23 -7.95 -22.12
N ASP A 67 -1.08 -8.61 -22.91
CA ASP A 67 -2.52 -8.32 -22.94
C ASP A 67 -3.19 -8.67 -21.60
N GLU A 68 -2.76 -9.74 -20.94
CA GLU A 68 -3.23 -10.10 -19.60
C GLU A 68 -2.77 -9.09 -18.53
N GLU A 69 -1.51 -8.64 -18.58
CA GLU A 69 -1.00 -7.65 -17.64
C GLU A 69 -1.62 -6.26 -17.87
N LEU A 70 -1.87 -5.86 -19.13
CA LEU A 70 -2.64 -4.65 -19.45
C LEU A 70 -4.08 -4.74 -18.94
N ARG A 71 -4.72 -5.90 -19.06
CA ARG A 71 -6.08 -6.12 -18.54
C ARG A 71 -6.12 -6.03 -17.00
N LYS A 72 -5.13 -6.60 -16.31
CA LYS A 72 -4.99 -6.47 -14.84
C LYS A 72 -4.70 -5.02 -14.45
N ALA A 73 -3.82 -4.35 -15.18
CA ALA A 73 -3.50 -2.95 -14.98
C ALA A 73 -4.75 -2.08 -15.13
N GLU A 74 -5.57 -2.26 -16.17
CA GLU A 74 -6.83 -1.53 -16.35
C GLU A 74 -7.75 -1.66 -15.12
N ILE A 75 -7.95 -2.88 -14.62
CA ILE A 75 -8.75 -3.12 -13.41
C ILE A 75 -8.13 -2.43 -12.18
N TYR A 76 -6.81 -2.52 -12.03
CA TYR A 76 -6.07 -1.86 -10.94
C TYR A 76 -6.15 -0.33 -10.99
N LEU A 77 -6.07 0.22 -12.20
CA LEU A 77 -6.03 1.66 -12.45
C LEU A 77 -7.42 2.29 -12.35
N ALA A 78 -8.47 1.57 -12.78
CA ALA A 78 -9.85 2.03 -12.73
C ALA A 78 -10.50 1.92 -11.34
N THR A 79 -10.00 1.05 -10.46
CA THR A 79 -10.59 0.85 -9.13
C THR A 79 -10.10 1.91 -8.13
N PRO A 80 -11.00 2.69 -7.51
CA PRO A 80 -10.61 3.63 -6.47
C PRO A 80 -10.09 2.88 -5.23
N ILE A 81 -8.91 3.27 -4.76
CA ILE A 81 -8.30 2.68 -3.57
C ILE A 81 -8.86 3.37 -2.35
N THR A 82 -9.56 2.59 -1.52
CA THR A 82 -10.08 3.07 -0.24
C THR A 82 -9.09 2.73 0.85
N PHE A 83 -8.89 3.66 1.78
CA PHE A 83 -8.00 3.45 2.91
C PHE A 83 -8.78 3.72 4.20
N SER A 84 -8.50 2.90 5.21
CA SER A 84 -8.93 3.11 6.58
C SER A 84 -7.71 3.22 7.49
N VAL A 85 -7.86 3.95 8.57
CA VAL A 85 -6.82 4.13 9.58
C VAL A 85 -7.31 3.50 10.85
N VAL A 86 -6.46 2.69 11.47
CA VAL A 86 -6.65 2.15 12.81
C VAL A 86 -5.47 2.59 13.64
N GLU A 87 -5.73 3.41 14.64
CA GLU A 87 -4.73 3.77 15.65
C GLU A 87 -4.40 2.52 16.47
N LYS A 88 -3.12 2.19 16.61
CA LYS A 88 -2.68 1.06 17.42
C LYS A 88 -1.62 1.55 18.40
N ASN A 89 -1.99 1.71 19.67
CA ASN A 89 -1.04 2.02 20.72
C ASN A 89 0.01 0.89 20.82
N ILE A 90 1.21 1.08 20.28
CA ILE A 90 2.34 0.17 20.46
C ILE A 90 3.42 0.94 21.20
N SER A 91 3.68 0.50 22.43
CA SER A 91 4.82 0.85 23.29
C SER A 91 5.10 2.34 23.53
N LYS A 92 4.69 2.83 24.70
CA LYS A 92 5.23 4.07 25.29
C LYS A 92 6.66 3.83 25.77
N ASP A 93 7.66 4.06 24.92
CA ASP A 93 9.00 4.31 25.45
C ASP A 93 9.13 5.80 25.79
N LYS A 94 8.90 6.14 27.07
CA LYS A 94 9.11 7.49 27.60
C LYS A 94 10.62 7.74 27.70
N SER A 95 11.31 7.79 26.56
CA SER A 95 12.76 8.00 26.56
C SER A 95 13.05 9.48 26.86
N ILE A 96 13.52 9.68 28.10
CA ILE A 96 14.28 10.83 28.59
C ILE A 96 13.46 12.11 28.81
N MET A 97 12.87 12.23 30.01
CA MET A 97 12.64 13.54 30.64
C MET A 97 14.01 14.19 30.90
N HIS A 98 14.32 15.27 30.21
CA HIS A 98 15.42 16.15 30.62
C HIS A 98 14.86 17.23 31.57
N PRO A 99 15.15 17.17 32.88
CA PRO A 99 14.80 18.27 33.77
C PRO A 99 15.72 19.45 33.44
N LYS A 100 15.21 20.46 32.74
CA LYS A 100 15.88 21.76 32.64
C LYS A 100 15.04 22.84 33.31
N SER A 101 15.32 22.99 34.61
CA SER A 101 15.00 24.18 35.43
C SER A 101 13.52 24.51 35.65
N MET A 102 13.26 25.39 36.63
CA MET A 102 11.92 25.91 36.89
C MET A 102 11.40 26.60 35.61
N ILE A 103 10.26 26.11 35.10
CA ILE A 103 9.37 26.69 34.07
C ILE A 103 9.47 26.09 32.63
N GLY A 104 10.08 24.92 32.42
CA GLY A 104 9.85 24.19 31.15
C GLY A 104 10.36 22.76 31.12
N THR A 105 9.54 21.82 30.66
CA THR A 105 9.97 20.45 30.37
C THR A 105 9.62 20.05 28.95
N GLU A 106 10.55 19.38 28.28
CA GLU A 106 10.32 18.72 27.00
C GLU A 106 10.15 17.22 27.24
N SER A 107 9.28 16.57 26.48
CA SER A 107 9.02 15.14 26.58
C SER A 107 8.86 14.54 25.20
N PHE A 108 9.44 13.36 24.99
CA PHE A 108 9.41 12.63 23.74
C PHE A 108 8.41 11.49 23.83
N TYR A 109 7.64 11.30 22.78
CA TYR A 109 6.68 10.21 22.67
C TYR A 109 6.78 9.52 21.34
N ASP A 110 6.53 8.22 21.34
CA ASP A 110 6.37 7.37 20.16
C ASP A 110 4.97 6.74 20.20
N GLU A 111 4.26 6.76 19.09
CA GLU A 111 2.95 6.13 18.91
C GLU A 111 2.85 5.54 17.51
N VAL A 112 2.01 4.51 17.34
CA VAL A 112 1.90 3.79 16.07
C VAL A 112 0.52 3.95 15.46
N ALA A 113 0.47 4.35 14.19
CA ALA A 113 -0.73 4.33 13.37
C ALA A 113 -0.66 3.17 12.37
N VAL A 114 -1.76 2.46 12.17
CA VAL A 114 -1.88 1.46 11.10
C VAL A 114 -2.83 1.98 10.03
N ILE A 115 -2.40 1.88 8.78
CA ILE A 115 -3.17 2.28 7.61
C ILE A 115 -3.46 1.03 6.81
N PHE A 116 -4.73 0.76 6.57
CA PHE A 116 -5.20 -0.32 5.72
C PHE A 116 -5.74 0.28 4.42
N GLY A 117 -5.51 -0.39 3.31
CA GLY A 117 -5.92 0.02 1.98
C GLY A 117 -6.47 -1.17 1.22
N ASN A 118 -7.71 -1.05 0.76
CA ASN A 118 -8.29 -2.03 -0.16
C ASN A 118 -7.94 -1.59 -1.58
N ALA A 119 -6.94 -2.23 -2.15
CA ALA A 119 -6.63 -2.19 -3.57
C ALA A 119 -7.20 -3.47 -4.24
N PRO A 120 -7.48 -3.45 -5.55
CA PRO A 120 -7.96 -4.63 -6.28
C PRO A 120 -6.95 -5.80 -6.37
N MET A 121 -5.74 -5.62 -5.84
CA MET A 121 -4.73 -6.64 -5.50
C MET A 121 -4.06 -6.23 -4.16
N PRO A 122 -3.21 -7.08 -3.53
CA PRO A 122 -3.23 -7.35 -2.08
C PRO A 122 -3.48 -6.12 -1.20
N GLU A 123 -4.30 -6.30 -0.16
CA GLU A 123 -4.57 -5.27 0.85
C GLU A 123 -3.26 -4.56 1.25
N ALA A 124 -3.21 -3.27 0.98
CA ALA A 124 -2.08 -2.44 1.34
C ALA A 124 -2.14 -2.17 2.83
N VAL A 125 -1.07 -2.45 3.55
CA VAL A 125 -1.02 -2.18 4.99
C VAL A 125 0.26 -1.44 5.28
N ALA A 126 0.20 -0.34 6.02
CA ALA A 126 1.38 0.32 6.56
C ALA A 126 1.23 0.49 8.07
N THR A 127 2.35 0.30 8.77
CA THR A 127 2.51 0.66 10.16
C THR A 127 3.44 1.87 10.20
N VAL A 128 2.95 2.99 10.73
CA VAL A 128 3.66 4.27 10.80
C VAL A 128 3.99 4.54 12.26
N GLY A 129 5.27 4.60 12.59
CA GLY A 129 5.75 5.11 13.87
C GLY A 129 5.75 6.63 13.83
N VAL A 130 5.23 7.26 14.88
CA VAL A 130 5.09 8.72 15.01
C VAL A 130 5.78 9.16 16.27
N THR A 131 6.85 9.92 16.12
CA THR A 131 7.57 10.53 17.21
C THR A 131 7.25 12.01 17.31
N ALA A 132 6.95 12.51 18.50
CA ALA A 132 6.72 13.95 18.72
C ALA A 132 7.40 14.46 20.00
N THR A 133 7.85 15.71 19.96
CA THR A 133 8.34 16.44 21.14
C THR A 133 7.21 17.30 21.69
N LEU A 134 6.91 17.16 22.98
CA LEU A 134 5.89 17.95 23.69
C LEU A 134 6.56 18.86 24.71
N THR A 135 6.04 20.08 24.85
CA THR A 135 6.38 20.95 25.98
C THR A 135 5.32 20.81 27.05
N LEU A 136 5.74 20.49 28.27
CA LEU A 136 4.88 20.32 29.43
C LEU A 136 5.20 21.38 30.49
N ASP A 137 4.18 21.76 31.26
CA ASP A 137 4.31 22.51 32.49
C ASP A 137 4.21 21.54 33.67
N TYR A 138 5.35 21.31 34.32
CA TYR A 138 5.46 20.39 35.46
C TYR A 138 4.74 20.89 36.72
N GLN A 139 4.52 22.19 36.88
CA GLN A 139 3.83 22.72 38.07
C GLN A 139 2.34 22.42 38.01
N THR A 140 1.77 22.46 36.81
CA THR A 140 0.34 22.29 36.58
C THR A 140 -0.03 20.96 35.94
N ASP A 141 0.96 20.13 35.59
CA ASP A 141 0.84 18.91 34.76
C ASP A 141 0.14 19.17 33.42
N CYS A 142 0.28 20.36 32.83
CA CYS A 142 -0.40 20.72 31.59
C CYS A 142 0.49 20.52 30.38
N ILE A 143 -0.12 20.17 29.24
CA ILE A 143 0.54 20.21 27.94
C ILE A 143 0.49 21.65 27.43
N VAL A 144 1.64 22.25 27.16
CA VAL A 144 1.76 23.62 26.68
C VAL A 144 1.70 23.65 25.14
N SER A 145 2.46 22.78 24.49
CA SER A 145 2.55 22.71 23.04
C SER A 145 3.03 21.34 22.54
N GLY A 146 2.85 21.10 21.25
CA GLY A 146 3.42 19.96 20.53
C GLY A 146 4.22 20.43 19.31
N GLY A 147 5.43 19.89 19.15
CA GLY A 147 6.31 20.17 18.02
C GLY A 147 5.88 19.48 16.73
N SER A 148 6.68 19.61 15.66
CA SER A 148 6.45 18.84 14.43
C SER A 148 6.65 17.35 14.71
N PRO A 149 5.71 16.47 14.30
CA PRO A 149 5.92 15.04 14.38
C PRO A 149 6.98 14.61 13.35
N SER A 150 7.74 13.58 13.69
CA SER A 150 8.53 12.77 12.77
C SER A 150 7.78 11.46 12.54
N CYS A 151 7.76 10.97 11.31
CA CYS A 151 7.06 9.73 10.97
C CYS A 151 7.97 8.81 10.18
N VAL A 152 7.94 7.52 10.49
CA VAL A 152 8.73 6.49 9.82
C VAL A 152 7.85 5.28 9.55
N ILE A 153 7.99 4.68 8.36
CA ILE A 153 7.35 3.39 8.07
C ILE A 153 8.07 2.31 8.87
N MET A 154 7.34 1.65 9.77
CA MET A 154 7.86 0.54 10.59
C MET A 154 7.70 -0.82 9.91
N GLY A 155 6.86 -0.90 8.87
CA GLY A 155 6.63 -2.10 8.08
C GLY A 155 5.27 -2.07 7.40
N GLY A 156 5.06 -2.99 6.45
CA GLY A 156 3.84 -3.02 5.67
C GLY A 156 3.79 -4.08 4.57
N VAL A 157 2.67 -4.09 3.85
CA VAL A 157 2.44 -4.86 2.62
C VAL A 157 2.04 -3.86 1.54
N ALA A 158 2.63 -4.00 0.35
CA ALA A 158 2.38 -3.13 -0.81
C ALA A 158 2.65 -1.62 -0.56
N ILE A 159 3.38 -1.28 0.50
CA ILE A 159 3.84 0.08 0.79
C ILE A 159 5.36 0.02 0.93
N ASP A 160 6.05 0.84 0.16
CA ASP A 160 7.49 1.02 0.22
C ASP A 160 7.88 1.80 1.50
N ASP A 161 9.15 1.83 1.85
CA ASP A 161 9.70 2.53 3.03
C ASP A 161 9.68 4.07 2.89
N TYR A 162 8.78 4.60 2.05
CA TYR A 162 8.63 6.02 1.77
C TYR A 162 7.45 6.62 2.54
N PHE A 163 7.76 7.64 3.34
CA PHE A 163 6.79 8.55 3.94
C PHE A 163 7.25 10.00 3.79
N GLU A 164 6.36 10.87 3.32
CA GLU A 164 6.58 12.31 3.28
C GLU A 164 5.52 13.02 4.12
N LEU A 165 5.94 13.76 5.15
CA LEU A 165 5.05 14.59 5.95
C LEU A 165 4.63 15.81 5.14
N LEU A 166 3.34 15.92 4.82
CA LEU A 166 2.81 17.06 4.07
C LEU A 166 2.34 18.18 5.01
N SER A 167 1.60 17.83 6.06
CA SER A 167 1.11 18.79 7.06
C SER A 167 0.67 18.08 8.33
N TYR A 168 0.55 18.82 9.42
CA TYR A 168 -0.05 18.32 10.67
C TYR A 168 -0.83 19.42 11.38
N LYS A 169 -1.78 19.01 12.21
CA LYS A 169 -2.50 19.88 13.15
C LYS A 169 -2.49 19.24 14.53
N THR A 170 -2.42 20.07 15.56
CA THR A 170 -2.45 19.63 16.95
C THR A 170 -3.72 20.10 17.65
N ARG A 171 -4.29 19.25 18.50
CA ARG A 171 -5.34 19.61 19.45
C ARG A 171 -4.93 19.18 20.85
N ILE A 172 -4.80 20.14 21.75
CA ILE A 172 -4.44 19.89 23.15
C ILE A 172 -5.71 19.85 24.00
N SER A 173 -5.82 18.85 24.87
CA SER A 173 -6.89 18.71 25.85
C SER A 173 -6.31 18.64 27.26
N ASN A 174 -6.30 19.78 27.96
CA ASN A 174 -5.97 19.88 29.39
C ASN A 174 -7.21 19.94 30.29
N ALA A 175 -8.41 19.77 29.73
CA ALA A 175 -9.68 19.98 30.44
C ALA A 175 -9.92 18.99 31.59
N SER A 176 -9.18 17.87 31.65
CA SER A 176 -9.33 16.90 32.73
C SER A 176 -8.68 17.38 34.03
N ALA A 177 -9.39 17.17 35.13
CA ALA A 177 -8.87 17.32 36.49
C ALA A 177 -7.75 16.31 36.80
N THR A 178 -7.72 15.17 36.10
CA THR A 178 -6.71 14.13 36.27
C THR A 178 -5.68 14.22 35.15
N SER A 179 -4.39 14.38 35.51
CA SER A 179 -3.28 14.51 34.55
C SER A 179 -3.21 13.35 33.54
N LYS A 180 -3.52 12.11 33.95
CA LYS A 180 -3.56 10.90 33.10
C LYS A 180 -4.52 10.97 31.91
N ASN A 181 -5.52 11.85 31.97
CA ASN A 181 -6.52 12.02 30.92
C ASN A 181 -6.23 13.24 30.03
N ARG A 182 -5.12 13.93 30.27
CA ARG A 182 -4.67 15.04 29.43
C ARG A 182 -3.94 14.46 28.24
N ASN A 183 -4.23 14.99 27.06
CA ASN A 183 -3.69 14.47 25.82
C ASN A 183 -3.45 15.56 24.79
N ILE A 184 -2.64 15.21 23.81
CA ILE A 184 -2.50 15.96 22.58
C ILE A 184 -2.75 15.01 21.41
N MET A 185 -3.66 15.43 20.53
CA MET A 185 -3.97 14.71 19.31
C MET A 185 -3.27 15.39 18.14
N TYR A 186 -2.62 14.59 17.30
CA TYR A 186 -2.07 15.01 16.02
C TYR A 186 -2.95 14.48 14.90
N THR A 187 -3.42 15.38 14.04
CA THR A 187 -3.98 15.02 12.73
C THR A 187 -2.87 15.20 11.71
N ILE A 188 -2.35 14.10 11.19
CA ILE A 188 -1.18 14.06 10.31
C ILE A 188 -1.63 13.73 8.90
N LYS A 189 -1.28 14.58 7.94
CA LYS A 189 -1.41 14.30 6.51
C LYS A 189 -0.04 13.94 5.96
N GLY A 190 0.11 12.69 5.52
CA GLY A 190 1.33 12.16 4.92
C GLY A 190 1.09 11.64 3.51
N ARG A 191 2.19 11.44 2.77
CA ARG A 191 2.19 10.81 1.46
C ARG A 191 2.97 9.51 1.50
N PHE A 192 2.32 8.45 1.06
CA PHE A 192 2.84 7.09 1.01
C PHE A 192 3.16 6.71 -0.42
N LYS A 193 4.13 5.80 -0.62
CA LYS A 193 4.37 5.15 -1.91
C LYS A 193 3.74 3.76 -1.86
N LEU A 194 2.70 3.57 -2.66
CA LEU A 194 2.00 2.30 -2.81
C LEU A 194 2.56 1.56 -4.02
N ASP A 195 3.04 0.36 -3.78
CA ASP A 195 3.60 -0.51 -4.81
C ASP A 195 2.55 -1.47 -5.37
N TYR A 196 2.70 -1.78 -6.65
CA TYR A 196 1.99 -2.81 -7.38
C TYR A 196 3.05 -3.74 -7.98
N SER A 197 3.07 -4.98 -7.51
CA SER A 197 3.97 -5.99 -8.05
C SER A 197 3.17 -7.10 -8.72
N ALA A 198 3.46 -7.31 -10.01
CA ALA A 198 3.02 -8.43 -10.81
C ALA A 198 4.21 -9.00 -11.58
N VAL A 199 4.03 -10.05 -12.38
CA VAL A 199 5.13 -10.77 -13.03
C VAL A 199 5.97 -9.81 -13.88
N GLY A 200 7.21 -9.54 -13.44
CA GLY A 200 8.15 -8.65 -14.16
C GLY A 200 7.81 -7.16 -14.16
N VAL A 201 6.90 -6.70 -13.29
CA VAL A 201 6.38 -5.33 -13.30
C VAL A 201 6.31 -4.79 -11.88
N THR A 202 6.90 -3.62 -11.63
CA THR A 202 6.82 -2.91 -10.36
C THR A 202 6.30 -1.49 -10.60
N ALA A 203 5.00 -1.31 -10.45
CA ALA A 203 4.41 0.03 -10.51
C ALA A 203 4.33 0.63 -9.13
N TRP A 204 4.32 1.95 -9.07
CA TRP A 204 4.04 2.63 -7.82
C TRP A 204 3.23 3.90 -8.05
N GLN A 205 2.57 4.33 -6.98
CA GLN A 205 1.89 5.61 -6.95
C GLN A 205 2.05 6.26 -5.59
N LYS A 206 2.00 7.58 -5.57
CA LYS A 206 1.99 8.33 -4.32
C LYS A 206 0.56 8.63 -3.91
N VAL A 207 0.21 8.30 -2.67
CA VAL A 207 -1.14 8.53 -2.12
C VAL A 207 -1.07 9.37 -0.86
N ASP A 208 -1.88 10.43 -0.83
CA ASP A 208 -2.00 11.30 0.34
C ASP A 208 -3.04 10.71 1.30
N LYS A 209 -2.69 10.56 2.58
CA LYS A 209 -3.59 10.09 3.63
C LYS A 209 -3.46 10.87 4.91
N GLU A 210 -4.59 11.00 5.58
CA GLU A 210 -4.70 11.62 6.89
C GLU A 210 -4.96 10.55 7.94
N PHE A 211 -4.24 10.61 9.05
CA PHE A 211 -4.44 9.75 10.23
C PHE A 211 -4.32 10.59 11.50
N ILE A 212 -4.91 10.08 12.58
CA ILE A 212 -4.91 10.73 13.88
C ILE A 212 -4.17 9.84 14.88
N VAL A 213 -3.28 10.45 15.67
CA VAL A 213 -2.61 9.79 16.80
C VAL A 213 -2.73 10.63 18.07
N GLY A 214 -2.90 9.99 19.20
CA GLY A 214 -3.04 10.63 20.51
C GLY A 214 -1.89 10.31 21.46
N PHE A 215 -1.22 11.34 21.97
CA PHE A 215 -0.22 11.18 23.02
C PHE A 215 -0.80 11.54 24.38
N ASN A 216 -0.57 10.67 25.38
CA ASN A 216 -0.98 10.87 26.76
C ASN A 216 0.25 10.95 27.66
N PRO A 217 0.75 12.18 27.96
CA PRO A 217 2.07 12.37 28.54
C PRO A 217 2.25 11.90 29.99
N PHE A 218 1.17 11.94 30.78
CA PHE A 218 1.17 11.64 32.20
C PHE A 218 0.82 10.16 32.45
#